data_AF-A0A3D4M5T2-F1
#
_entry.id   AF-A0A3D4M5T2-F1
#
_cell.length_a   1.000
_cell.length_b   1.000
_cell.length_c   1.000
_cell.angle_alpha   90.00
_cell.angle_beta   90.00
_cell.angle_gamma   90.00
#
_symmetry.space_group_name_H-M   'P 1'
#
loop_
_entity.id
_entity.type
_entity.pdbx_description
1 polymer ?
#
loop_
_entity_poly.entity_id
_entity_poly.type
_entity_poly.pdbx_seq_one_letter_code
_entity_poly.pdbx_strand_id
1 'polypeptide(L)'
;LIADEPTTALDVSVQAAILKLIRRLQKERNMALIFISHDLGVVKEIADRTLVMFRGQKLEEGASDSLFSDPSHIYTRALIKCRPSAVQSGQLLPVMNDFFSIDEKGNFIEKPLVHIKDLETRTVSKEILIEVSGLEVHYRPMGMWGPGGEKNRVIQHIDLQIFKGETLGVLGESGSGKSTTGRAIMQLIRYDGTIRMKDEVLRPARAADRKKLAKKIQMIYQDPYSSLNPKYRIGESFMEIMHCHGIHKKDSERMIHGQALLLKVGLDAAAWNKYPHEFSGGQRQRIAIARALLVEPEFIVCDEAVSALDVSVQAQILNLLKEIQREFGITYLFITHDLQVVRNIADRVLVLNKGRIAELKETEALFKDPEDAYTKSLLAAYTHL
;
A
#
# COMPACT_ATOMS: atom_id res chain seq x y z
N LEU A 1 7.35 7.63 29.23
CA LEU A 1 7.67 7.64 27.80
C LEU A 1 6.39 7.92 27.05
N ILE A 2 6.38 8.90 26.16
CA ILE A 2 5.28 9.09 25.21
C ILE A 2 5.85 8.65 23.87
N ALA A 3 5.30 7.57 23.31
CA ALA A 3 5.71 7.02 22.03
C ALA A 3 4.59 7.28 21.04
N ASP A 4 4.84 8.16 20.09
CA ASP A 4 3.90 8.55 19.04
C ASP A 4 4.24 7.79 17.75
N GLU A 5 3.41 6.82 17.39
CA GLU A 5 3.55 5.97 16.19
C GLU A 5 4.94 5.35 15.98
N PRO A 6 5.57 4.76 17.03
CA PRO A 6 6.99 4.38 16.99
C PRO A 6 7.30 3.20 16.06
N THR A 7 6.29 2.52 15.53
CA THR A 7 6.41 1.34 14.67
C THR A 7 5.91 1.55 13.25
N THR A 8 5.48 2.76 12.89
CA THR A 8 4.97 3.04 11.54
C THR A 8 6.03 2.81 10.46
N ALA A 9 5.63 2.18 9.35
CA ALA A 9 6.48 1.90 8.19
C ALA A 9 7.72 1.03 8.48
N LEU A 10 7.66 0.20 9.52
CA LEU A 10 8.68 -0.80 9.83
C LEU A 10 8.21 -2.19 9.41
N ASP A 11 9.15 -3.05 9.00
CA ASP A 11 8.83 -4.46 8.81
C ASP A 11 8.56 -5.17 10.13
N VAL A 12 7.88 -6.32 10.05
CA VAL A 12 7.42 -7.12 11.19
C VAL A 12 8.55 -7.46 12.16
N SER A 13 9.74 -7.79 11.65
CA SER A 13 10.89 -8.19 12.47
C SER A 13 11.44 -6.99 13.26
N VAL A 14 11.60 -5.83 12.60
CA VAL A 14 12.07 -4.60 13.25
C VAL A 14 11.03 -4.06 14.25
N GLN A 15 9.75 -4.09 13.88
CA GLN A 15 8.64 -3.71 14.76
C GLN A 15 8.67 -4.53 16.05
N ALA A 16 8.76 -5.86 15.95
CA ALA A 16 8.83 -6.73 17.13
C ALA A 16 10.06 -6.42 18.01
N ALA A 17 11.21 -6.09 17.41
CA ALA A 17 12.41 -5.72 18.14
C ALA A 17 12.23 -4.39 18.91
N ILE A 18 11.61 -3.38 18.29
CA ILE A 18 11.33 -2.10 18.93
C ILE A 18 10.34 -2.26 20.07
N LEU A 19 9.25 -3.02 19.89
CA LEU A 19 8.27 -3.28 20.93
C LEU A 19 8.90 -3.99 22.15
N LYS A 20 9.75 -4.99 21.91
CA LYS A 20 10.54 -5.65 22.96
C LYS A 20 11.46 -4.67 23.68
N LEU A 21 12.13 -3.79 22.94
CA LEU A 21 13.01 -2.77 23.51
C LEU A 21 12.23 -1.79 24.40
N ILE A 22 11.09 -1.29 23.94
CA ILE A 22 10.22 -0.37 24.69
C ILE A 22 9.75 -1.04 25.98
N ARG A 23 9.23 -2.28 25.92
CA ARG A 23 8.82 -3.04 27.10
C ARG A 23 9.96 -3.28 28.08
N ARG A 24 11.15 -3.60 27.58
CA ARG A 24 12.33 -3.78 28.44
C ARG A 24 12.69 -2.48 29.17
N LEU A 25 12.77 -1.36 28.44
CA LEU A 25 13.04 -0.05 29.02
C LEU A 25 11.97 0.38 30.03
N GLN A 26 10.70 0.07 29.74
CA GLN A 26 9.58 0.31 30.65
C GLN A 26 9.80 -0.37 32.00
N LYS A 27 10.15 -1.67 31.97
CA LYS A 27 10.40 -2.48 33.18
C LYS A 27 11.67 -2.06 33.91
N GLU A 28 12.79 -1.92 33.19
CA GLU A 28 14.10 -1.58 33.79
C GLU A 28 14.10 -0.21 34.46
N ARG A 29 13.35 0.76 33.92
CA ARG A 29 13.29 2.14 34.43
C ARG A 29 12.07 2.44 35.27
N ASN A 30 11.19 1.46 35.50
CA ASN A 30 9.90 1.64 36.19
C ASN A 30 9.13 2.88 35.67
N MET A 31 9.01 3.01 34.35
CA MET A 31 8.40 4.18 33.72
C MET A 31 6.98 3.90 33.22
N ALA A 32 6.10 4.89 33.32
CA ALA A 32 4.83 4.88 32.61
C ALA A 32 5.05 5.06 31.10
N LEU A 33 4.25 4.37 30.29
CA LEU A 33 4.24 4.46 28.83
C LEU A 33 2.87 4.93 28.35
N ILE A 34 2.85 6.01 27.58
CA ILE A 34 1.72 6.34 26.71
C ILE A 34 2.15 5.92 25.31
N PHE A 35 1.44 4.96 24.73
CA PHE A 35 1.69 4.44 23.40
C PHE A 35 0.54 4.86 22.49
N ILE A 36 0.84 5.63 21.46
CA ILE A 36 -0.14 6.13 20.48
C ILE A 36 0.11 5.37 19.19
N SER A 37 -0.89 4.61 18.73
CA SER A 37 -0.83 3.99 17.41
C SER A 37 -2.21 3.74 16.80
N HIS A 38 -2.27 3.74 15.47
CA HIS A 38 -3.40 3.26 14.68
C HIS A 38 -3.40 1.73 14.48
N ASP A 39 -2.30 1.03 14.75
CA ASP A 39 -2.23 -0.43 14.68
C ASP A 39 -2.84 -1.06 15.94
N LEU A 40 -4.08 -1.54 15.80
CA LEU A 40 -4.83 -2.15 16.89
C LEU A 40 -4.21 -3.47 17.39
N GLY A 41 -3.47 -4.20 16.55
CA GLY A 41 -2.78 -5.42 16.96
C GLY A 41 -1.64 -5.09 17.93
N VAL A 42 -0.81 -4.11 17.57
CA VAL A 42 0.28 -3.63 18.43
C VAL A 42 -0.25 -3.06 19.74
N VAL A 43 -1.30 -2.25 19.69
CA VAL A 43 -1.92 -1.68 20.90
C VAL A 43 -2.43 -2.77 21.83
N LYS A 44 -3.14 -3.77 21.27
CA LYS A 44 -3.61 -4.94 22.04
C LYS A 44 -2.46 -5.67 22.72
N GLU A 45 -1.32 -5.82 22.04
CA GLU A 45 -0.18 -6.51 22.61
C GLU A 45 0.47 -5.69 23.72
N ILE A 46 0.80 -4.40 23.49
CA ILE A 46 1.67 -3.64 24.40
C ILE A 46 0.95 -3.01 25.59
N ALA A 47 -0.32 -2.63 25.45
CA ALA A 47 -1.00 -1.78 26.41
C ALA A 47 -1.76 -2.59 27.46
N ASP A 48 -1.63 -2.24 28.73
CA ASP A 48 -2.46 -2.79 29.81
C ASP A 48 -3.90 -2.25 29.75
N ARG A 49 -4.03 -0.97 29.37
CA ARG A 49 -5.30 -0.24 29.22
C ARG A 49 -5.29 0.54 27.91
N THR A 50 -6.39 0.47 27.18
CA THR A 50 -6.58 1.18 25.91
C THR A 50 -7.61 2.30 26.07
N LEU A 51 -7.34 3.43 25.43
CA LEU A 51 -8.21 4.59 25.33
C LEU A 51 -8.51 4.84 23.84
N VAL A 52 -9.79 4.87 23.46
CA VAL A 52 -10.22 5.17 22.09
C VAL A 52 -10.76 6.59 22.04
N MET A 53 -10.25 7.38 21.09
CA MET A 53 -10.64 8.78 20.88
C MET A 53 -11.17 9.02 19.48
N PHE A 54 -12.10 9.96 19.36
CA PHE A 54 -12.61 10.45 18.08
C PHE A 54 -12.95 11.93 18.19
N ARG A 55 -12.49 12.74 17.23
CA ARG A 55 -12.71 14.21 17.19
C ARG A 55 -12.42 14.91 18.52
N GLY A 56 -11.32 14.50 19.17
CA GLY A 56 -10.88 15.08 20.45
C GLY A 56 -11.70 14.64 21.67
N GLN A 57 -12.67 13.74 21.51
CA GLN A 57 -13.45 13.19 22.62
C GLN A 57 -13.01 11.76 22.94
N LYS A 58 -12.98 11.42 24.23
CA LYS A 58 -12.84 10.05 24.71
C LYS A 58 -14.15 9.31 24.46
N LEU A 59 -14.11 8.25 23.67
CA LEU A 59 -15.29 7.43 23.36
C LEU A 59 -15.37 6.18 24.24
N GLU A 60 -14.23 5.53 24.47
CA GLU A 60 -14.17 4.27 25.21
C GLU A 60 -12.83 4.13 25.93
N GLU A 61 -12.82 3.49 27.09
CA GLU A 61 -11.62 3.21 27.89
C GLU A 61 -11.81 1.90 28.65
N GLY A 62 -10.81 1.02 28.61
CA GLY A 62 -10.89 -0.26 29.31
C GLY A 62 -9.58 -1.04 29.25
N ALA A 63 -9.51 -2.16 29.96
CA ALA A 63 -8.41 -3.12 29.81
C ALA A 63 -8.34 -3.54 28.33
N SER A 64 -7.13 -3.56 27.76
CA SER A 64 -6.96 -3.75 26.31
C SER A 64 -7.58 -5.07 25.83
N ASP A 65 -7.34 -6.17 26.55
CA ASP A 65 -7.91 -7.47 26.18
C ASP A 65 -9.43 -7.44 26.08
N SER A 66 -10.11 -6.88 27.09
CA SER A 66 -11.57 -6.78 27.12
C SER A 66 -12.11 -5.83 26.04
N LEU A 67 -11.46 -4.68 25.85
CA LEU A 67 -11.86 -3.67 24.87
C LEU A 67 -11.78 -4.19 23.43
N PHE A 68 -10.76 -5.00 23.11
CA PHE A 68 -10.62 -5.60 21.78
C PHE A 68 -11.46 -6.87 21.58
N SER A 69 -11.84 -7.59 22.64
CA SER A 69 -12.69 -8.78 22.53
C SER A 69 -14.18 -8.44 22.47
N ASP A 70 -14.64 -7.51 23.30
CA ASP A 70 -16.05 -7.13 23.41
C ASP A 70 -16.20 -5.59 23.58
N PRO A 71 -15.93 -4.82 22.52
CA PRO A 71 -16.06 -3.37 22.54
C PRO A 71 -17.51 -2.90 22.70
N SER A 72 -17.74 -2.03 23.67
CA SER A 72 -19.04 -1.44 23.97
C SER A 72 -19.41 -0.32 23.00
N HIS A 73 -18.44 0.48 22.55
CA HIS A 73 -18.70 1.62 21.69
C HIS A 73 -18.73 1.22 20.21
N ILE A 74 -19.72 1.75 19.46
CA ILE A 74 -19.91 1.45 18.04
C ILE A 74 -18.71 1.80 17.16
N TYR A 75 -18.05 2.91 17.47
CA TYR A 75 -16.82 3.34 16.78
C TYR A 75 -15.70 2.30 16.95
N THR A 76 -15.46 1.79 18.16
CA THR A 76 -14.45 0.77 18.44
C THR A 76 -14.79 -0.54 17.73
N ARG A 77 -16.07 -0.97 17.76
CA ARG A 77 -16.56 -2.10 16.96
C ARG A 77 -16.24 -1.94 15.48
N ALA A 78 -16.52 -0.77 14.92
CA ALA A 78 -16.28 -0.47 13.52
C ALA A 78 -14.79 -0.51 13.18
N LEU A 79 -13.92 0.11 14.00
CA LEU A 79 -12.47 0.10 13.81
C LEU A 79 -11.89 -1.33 13.76
N ILE A 80 -12.31 -2.19 14.67
CA ILE A 80 -11.87 -3.59 14.72
C ILE A 80 -12.34 -4.36 13.48
N LYS A 81 -13.58 -4.13 13.03
CA LYS A 81 -14.15 -4.82 11.86
C LYS A 81 -13.58 -4.33 10.53
N CYS A 82 -13.10 -3.08 10.44
CA CYS A 82 -12.46 -2.54 9.22
C CYS A 82 -11.09 -3.16 8.92
N ARG A 83 -10.52 -3.98 9.83
CA ARG A 83 -9.23 -4.63 9.63
C ARG A 83 -9.26 -5.59 8.42
N PRO A 84 -8.23 -5.62 7.56
CA PRO A 84 -8.19 -6.53 6.42
C PRO A 84 -8.30 -8.01 6.80
N SER A 85 -7.87 -8.37 8.02
CA SER A 85 -7.98 -9.73 8.58
C SER A 85 -9.40 -10.19 8.88
N ALA A 86 -10.39 -9.29 8.90
CA ALA A 86 -11.77 -9.59 9.29
C ALA A 86 -12.60 -10.23 8.17
N VAL A 87 -12.08 -10.30 6.94
CA VAL A 87 -12.85 -10.67 5.74
C VAL A 87 -12.05 -11.64 4.86
N GLN A 88 -12.75 -12.59 4.22
CA GLN A 88 -12.14 -13.50 3.24
C GLN A 88 -11.69 -12.75 1.98
N SER A 89 -10.68 -13.31 1.29
CA SER A 89 -10.21 -12.78 0.01
C SER A 89 -11.34 -12.75 -1.03
N GLY A 90 -11.43 -11.66 -1.81
CA GLY A 90 -12.49 -11.45 -2.81
C GLY A 90 -13.68 -10.59 -2.37
N GLN A 91 -13.81 -10.23 -1.09
CA GLN A 91 -14.84 -9.30 -0.61
C GLN A 91 -14.30 -7.88 -0.43
N LEU A 92 -15.20 -6.89 -0.45
CA LEU A 92 -14.89 -5.52 -0.03
C LEU A 92 -14.61 -5.51 1.47
N LEU A 93 -13.62 -4.72 1.89
CA LEU A 93 -13.40 -4.47 3.30
C LEU A 93 -14.51 -3.55 3.82
N PRO A 94 -15.11 -3.85 5.00
CA PRO A 94 -16.06 -2.94 5.59
C PRO A 94 -15.34 -1.63 5.95
N VAL A 95 -16.03 -0.52 5.78
CA VAL A 95 -15.53 0.82 6.10
C VAL A 95 -16.38 1.46 7.17
N MET A 96 -15.86 2.48 7.86
CA MET A 96 -16.54 3.10 9.00
C MET A 96 -17.98 3.55 8.70
N ASN A 97 -18.21 4.06 7.49
CA ASN A 97 -19.52 4.52 7.04
C ASN A 97 -20.57 3.40 6.88
N ASP A 98 -20.15 2.13 6.87
CA ASP A 98 -21.06 0.97 6.80
C ASP A 98 -21.71 0.68 8.15
N PHE A 99 -21.05 1.06 9.25
CA PHE A 99 -21.50 0.76 10.61
C PHE A 99 -22.34 1.87 11.23
N PHE A 100 -22.06 3.13 10.91
CA PHE A 100 -22.76 4.26 11.51
C PHE A 100 -22.82 5.49 10.61
N SER A 101 -23.69 6.42 10.99
CA SER A 101 -23.67 7.83 10.56
C SER A 101 -23.58 8.74 11.77
N ILE A 102 -23.11 9.98 11.57
CA ILE A 102 -23.07 11.00 12.61
C ILE A 102 -24.12 12.04 12.28
N ASP A 103 -25.04 12.31 13.21
CA ASP A 103 -26.05 13.36 13.03
C ASP A 103 -25.45 14.77 13.19
N GLU A 104 -26.24 15.82 12.94
CA GLU A 104 -25.80 17.21 13.10
C GLU A 104 -25.36 17.56 14.54
N LYS A 105 -25.80 16.77 15.53
CA LYS A 105 -25.48 16.94 16.95
C LYS A 105 -24.24 16.13 17.36
N GLY A 106 -23.65 15.35 16.46
CA GLY A 106 -22.48 14.53 16.72
C GLY A 106 -22.78 13.12 17.27
N ASN A 107 -24.04 12.69 17.34
CA ASN A 107 -24.39 11.36 17.84
C ASN A 107 -24.18 10.28 16.78
N PHE A 108 -23.71 9.13 17.22
CA PHE A 108 -23.58 7.95 16.37
C PHE A 108 -24.95 7.28 16.20
N ILE A 109 -25.39 7.13 14.96
CA ILE A 109 -26.57 6.38 14.56
C ILE A 109 -26.10 5.08 13.92
N GLU A 110 -26.36 3.95 14.57
CA GLU A 110 -26.01 2.62 14.05
C GLU A 110 -26.79 2.32 12.78
N LYS A 111 -26.09 1.82 11.77
CA LYS A 111 -26.70 1.32 10.55
C LYS A 111 -26.87 -0.20 10.68
N PRO A 112 -27.95 -0.78 10.15
CA PRO A 112 -28.03 -2.22 10.00
C PRO A 112 -26.85 -2.67 9.13
N LEU A 113 -26.14 -3.72 9.56
CA LEU A 113 -25.05 -4.33 8.81
C LEU A 113 -25.56 -4.68 7.40
N VAL A 114 -25.20 -3.85 6.42
CA VAL A 114 -25.46 -4.15 5.02
C VAL A 114 -24.51 -5.29 4.65
N HIS A 115 -25.04 -6.31 3.98
CA HIS A 115 -24.23 -7.43 3.49
C HIS A 115 -23.05 -6.85 2.71
N ILE A 116 -21.83 -7.19 3.12
CA ILE A 116 -20.62 -6.81 2.39
C ILE A 116 -20.82 -7.31 0.96
N LYS A 117 -20.88 -6.39 0.00
CA LYS A 117 -21.08 -6.78 -1.40
C LYS A 117 -19.91 -7.67 -1.81
N ASP A 118 -20.23 -8.87 -2.27
CA ASP A 118 -19.28 -9.65 -3.03
C ASP A 118 -18.90 -8.83 -4.26
N LEU A 119 -17.60 -8.59 -4.43
CA LEU A 119 -17.12 -8.18 -5.73
C LEU A 119 -17.31 -9.38 -6.65
N GLU A 120 -17.91 -9.16 -7.83
CA GLU A 120 -17.91 -10.19 -8.87
C GLU A 120 -16.48 -10.70 -9.06
N THR A 121 -16.31 -12.02 -9.01
CA THR A 121 -15.01 -12.67 -9.13
C THR A 121 -14.36 -12.26 -10.44
N ARG A 122 -13.25 -11.51 -10.36
CA ARG A 122 -12.44 -11.19 -11.53
C ARG A 122 -11.70 -12.44 -11.99
N THR A 123 -11.69 -12.67 -13.30
CA THR A 123 -10.87 -13.74 -13.90
C THR A 123 -9.54 -13.13 -14.34
N VAL A 124 -8.45 -13.56 -13.72
CA VAL A 124 -7.09 -13.17 -14.13
C VAL A 124 -6.80 -13.78 -15.51
N SER A 125 -6.29 -12.98 -16.43
CA SER A 125 -5.89 -13.47 -17.76
C SER A 125 -4.70 -14.41 -17.63
N LYS A 126 -4.53 -15.35 -18.58
CA LYS A 126 -3.27 -16.11 -18.73
C LYS A 126 -2.24 -15.36 -19.58
N GLU A 127 -2.60 -14.22 -20.15
CA GLU A 127 -1.71 -13.35 -20.92
C GLU A 127 -0.68 -12.70 -19.99
N ILE A 128 0.61 -12.90 -20.28
CA ILE A 128 1.71 -12.27 -19.53
C ILE A 128 1.78 -10.80 -19.93
N LEU A 129 1.61 -9.90 -18.97
CA LEU A 129 1.79 -8.47 -19.19
C LEU A 129 3.25 -8.05 -18.97
N ILE A 130 3.88 -8.52 -17.89
CA ILE A 130 5.28 -8.25 -17.58
C ILE A 130 6.02 -9.57 -17.41
N GLU A 131 7.12 -9.72 -18.13
CA GLU A 131 8.06 -10.83 -17.97
C GLU A 131 9.42 -10.29 -17.59
N VAL A 132 10.00 -10.85 -16.52
CA VAL A 132 11.33 -10.53 -16.02
C VAL A 132 12.16 -11.81 -16.10
N SER A 133 13.32 -11.74 -16.72
CA SER A 133 14.25 -12.86 -16.85
C SER A 133 15.64 -12.45 -16.39
N GLY A 134 16.16 -13.18 -15.40
CA GLY A 134 17.50 -13.00 -14.84
C GLY A 134 17.78 -11.60 -14.31
N LEU A 135 16.80 -10.97 -13.64
CA LEU A 135 16.97 -9.62 -13.11
C LEU A 135 18.06 -9.59 -12.04
N GLU A 136 19.05 -8.72 -12.20
CA GLU A 136 20.06 -8.41 -11.19
C GLU A 136 20.18 -6.91 -10.99
N VAL A 137 20.38 -6.49 -9.74
CA VAL A 137 20.57 -5.07 -9.40
C VAL A 137 21.72 -4.92 -8.41
N HIS A 138 22.63 -4.03 -8.79
CA HIS A 138 23.84 -3.73 -8.02
C HIS A 138 23.95 -2.22 -7.79
N TYR A 139 24.14 -1.83 -6.54
CA TYR A 139 24.53 -0.45 -6.23
C TYR A 139 26.04 -0.37 -6.02
N ARG A 140 26.64 0.72 -6.50
CA ARG A 140 28.01 1.09 -6.12
C ARG A 140 27.94 1.94 -4.86
N PRO A 141 28.69 1.62 -3.79
CA PRO A 141 28.77 2.50 -2.64
C PRO A 141 29.30 3.88 -3.07
N MET A 142 28.61 4.94 -2.65
CA MET A 142 29.05 6.32 -2.87
C MET A 142 30.15 6.62 -1.85
N GLY A 143 31.41 6.79 -2.30
CA GLY A 143 32.50 7.21 -1.41
C GLY A 143 33.87 6.53 -1.59
N MET A 144 34.00 5.46 -2.39
CA MET A 144 35.32 4.90 -2.74
C MET A 144 35.69 5.25 -4.18
N TRP A 145 36.51 6.29 -4.36
CA TRP A 145 37.34 6.45 -5.55
C TRP A 145 38.44 5.37 -5.54
N GLY A 146 38.07 4.15 -5.88
CA GLY A 146 38.99 3.03 -6.01
C GLY A 146 38.36 1.90 -6.84
N PRO A 147 39.09 1.28 -7.78
CA PRO A 147 38.61 0.13 -8.53
C PRO A 147 38.65 -1.11 -7.62
N GLY A 148 37.63 -1.31 -6.79
CA GLY A 148 37.63 -2.49 -5.90
C GLY A 148 36.53 -2.60 -4.84
N GLY A 149 35.63 -1.62 -4.69
CA GLY A 149 34.51 -1.77 -3.74
C GLY A 149 33.55 -2.88 -4.20
N GLU A 150 33.31 -3.88 -3.35
CA GLU A 150 32.33 -4.94 -3.60
C GLU A 150 30.98 -4.31 -3.99
N LYS A 151 30.44 -4.73 -5.13
CA LYS A 151 29.10 -4.32 -5.57
C LYS A 151 28.11 -4.87 -4.54
N ASN A 152 27.36 -4.00 -3.87
CA ASN A 152 26.28 -4.45 -3.00
C ASN A 152 25.16 -5.00 -3.89
N ARG A 153 25.00 -6.34 -3.90
CA ARG A 153 23.99 -7.03 -4.71
C ARG A 153 22.67 -6.97 -3.96
N VAL A 154 21.73 -6.17 -4.47
CA VAL A 154 20.41 -6.01 -3.85
C VAL A 154 19.40 -6.99 -4.45
N ILE A 155 19.50 -7.25 -5.75
CA ILE A 155 18.73 -8.30 -6.43
C ILE A 155 19.69 -9.29 -7.05
N GLN A 156 19.44 -10.58 -6.83
CA GLN A 156 20.29 -11.70 -7.21
C GLN A 156 19.47 -12.69 -8.03
N HIS A 157 19.31 -12.39 -9.33
CA HIS A 157 18.66 -13.25 -10.32
C HIS A 157 17.21 -13.59 -9.99
N ILE A 158 16.29 -12.73 -10.45
CA ILE A 158 14.84 -12.93 -10.32
C ILE A 158 14.25 -13.21 -11.71
N ASP A 159 13.52 -14.32 -11.81
CA ASP A 159 12.63 -14.65 -12.92
C ASP A 159 11.18 -14.50 -12.45
N LEU A 160 10.38 -13.70 -13.15
CA LEU A 160 9.02 -13.37 -12.71
C LEU A 160 8.10 -13.13 -13.89
N GLN A 161 6.87 -13.61 -13.78
CA GLN A 161 5.77 -13.33 -14.72
C GLN A 161 4.59 -12.73 -13.96
N ILE A 162 4.09 -11.62 -14.49
CA ILE A 162 2.88 -10.93 -14.01
C ILE A 162 1.86 -10.93 -15.14
N PHE A 163 0.69 -11.47 -14.86
CA PHE A 163 -0.38 -11.64 -15.81
C PHE A 163 -1.29 -10.41 -15.88
N LYS A 164 -1.92 -10.20 -17.03
CA LYS A 164 -2.81 -9.06 -17.24
C LYS A 164 -4.03 -9.13 -16.32
N GLY A 165 -4.28 -8.03 -15.61
CA GLY A 165 -5.36 -7.88 -14.63
C GLY A 165 -5.08 -8.57 -13.30
N GLU A 166 -3.87 -9.11 -13.08
CA GLU A 166 -3.41 -9.70 -11.82
C GLU A 166 -3.01 -8.61 -10.81
N THR A 167 -3.16 -8.89 -9.52
CA THR A 167 -2.41 -8.24 -8.45
C THR A 167 -1.38 -9.22 -7.92
N LEU A 168 -0.11 -8.99 -8.25
CA LEU A 168 1.01 -9.72 -7.65
C LEU A 168 1.46 -8.98 -6.39
N GLY A 169 1.24 -9.57 -5.22
CA GLY A 169 1.75 -9.08 -3.94
C GLY A 169 3.24 -9.38 -3.79
N VAL A 170 4.02 -8.46 -3.23
CA VAL A 170 5.45 -8.66 -2.93
C VAL A 170 5.71 -8.41 -1.45
N LEU A 171 6.18 -9.45 -0.77
CA LEU A 171 6.48 -9.49 0.66
C LEU A 171 7.97 -9.71 0.92
N GLY A 172 8.37 -9.49 2.17
CA GLY A 172 9.72 -9.72 2.68
C GLY A 172 10.13 -8.63 3.66
N GLU A 173 11.19 -8.86 4.42
CA GLU A 173 11.74 -7.92 5.38
C GLU A 173 12.25 -6.62 4.71
N SER A 174 12.48 -5.58 5.51
CA SER A 174 13.12 -4.36 4.99
C SER A 174 14.49 -4.69 4.39
N GLY A 175 14.81 -4.08 3.25
CA GLY A 175 16.04 -4.36 2.52
C GLY A 175 16.06 -5.67 1.71
N SER A 176 14.96 -6.45 1.65
CA SER A 176 14.91 -7.68 0.84
C SER A 176 14.90 -7.47 -0.68
N GLY A 177 14.69 -6.22 -1.14
CA GLY A 177 14.73 -5.83 -2.55
C GLY A 177 13.37 -5.48 -3.18
N LYS A 178 12.26 -5.48 -2.43
CA LYS A 178 10.89 -5.24 -2.97
C LYS A 178 10.76 -3.97 -3.82
N SER A 179 11.06 -2.81 -3.24
CA SER A 179 11.00 -1.51 -3.95
C SER A 179 12.04 -1.42 -5.05
N THR A 180 13.19 -2.09 -4.90
CA THR A 180 14.22 -2.18 -5.95
C THR A 180 13.70 -2.93 -7.18
N THR A 181 12.99 -4.05 -6.99
CA THR A 181 12.35 -4.79 -8.08
C THR A 181 11.32 -3.94 -8.82
N GLY A 182 10.43 -3.25 -8.10
CA GLY A 182 9.45 -2.34 -8.72
C GLY A 182 10.12 -1.22 -9.53
N ARG A 183 11.12 -0.56 -8.96
CA ARG A 183 11.89 0.50 -9.64
C ARG A 183 12.67 -0.01 -10.85
N ALA A 184 13.14 -1.26 -10.84
CA ALA A 184 13.81 -1.87 -11.99
C ALA A 184 12.83 -2.13 -13.13
N ILE A 185 11.64 -2.67 -12.84
CA ILE A 185 10.57 -2.88 -13.83
C ILE A 185 10.15 -1.56 -14.48
N MET A 186 10.05 -0.49 -13.68
CA MET A 186 9.79 0.87 -14.17
C MET A 186 10.98 1.55 -14.84
N GLN A 187 12.16 0.95 -14.76
CA GLN A 187 13.41 1.45 -15.32
C GLN A 187 13.87 2.79 -14.76
N LEU A 188 13.56 3.01 -13.49
CA LEU A 188 14.04 4.14 -12.71
C LEU A 188 15.47 3.90 -12.19
N ILE A 189 15.94 2.66 -12.24
CA ILE A 189 17.28 2.25 -11.83
C ILE A 189 17.92 1.35 -12.89
N ARG A 190 19.26 1.25 -12.85
CA ARG A 190 20.01 0.32 -13.71
C ARG A 190 19.86 -1.11 -13.20
N TYR A 191 19.75 -2.05 -14.13
CA TYR A 191 19.62 -3.47 -13.87
C TYR A 191 20.30 -4.27 -14.99
N ASP A 192 20.65 -5.52 -14.68
CA ASP A 192 21.06 -6.54 -15.65
C ASP A 192 19.89 -7.54 -15.84
N GLY A 193 19.89 -8.28 -16.94
CA GLY A 193 18.79 -9.18 -17.34
C GLY A 193 17.87 -8.57 -18.42
N THR A 194 16.66 -9.10 -18.53
CA THR A 194 15.66 -8.66 -19.53
C THR A 194 14.31 -8.46 -18.88
N ILE A 195 13.67 -7.33 -19.20
CA ILE A 195 12.28 -7.04 -18.82
C ILE A 195 11.49 -6.82 -20.09
N ARG A 196 10.40 -7.56 -20.27
CA ARG A 196 9.45 -7.41 -21.39
C ARG A 196 8.11 -6.91 -20.86
N MET A 197 7.45 -6.09 -21.65
CA MET A 197 6.03 -5.80 -21.50
C MET A 197 5.31 -6.35 -22.72
N LYS A 198 4.44 -7.34 -22.52
CA LYS A 198 3.92 -8.19 -23.61
C LYS A 198 5.11 -8.76 -24.39
N ASP A 199 5.13 -8.62 -25.72
CA ASP A 199 6.21 -9.09 -26.58
C ASP A 199 7.38 -8.09 -26.75
N GLU A 200 7.30 -6.90 -26.13
CA GLU A 200 8.28 -5.82 -26.31
C GLU A 200 9.34 -5.82 -25.19
N VAL A 201 10.62 -5.99 -25.55
CA VAL A 201 11.73 -5.81 -24.62
C VAL A 201 11.86 -4.33 -24.26
N LEU A 202 11.73 -4.03 -22.97
CA LEU A 202 11.82 -2.67 -22.47
C LEU A 202 13.29 -2.21 -22.42
N ARG A 203 13.76 -1.51 -23.45
CA ARG A 203 15.09 -0.86 -23.49
C ARG A 203 14.99 0.55 -24.07
N PRO A 204 14.47 1.53 -23.32
CA PRO A 204 14.27 2.88 -23.80
C PRO A 204 15.60 3.61 -23.86
N ALA A 205 16.27 3.49 -25.01
CA ALA A 205 17.48 4.24 -25.31
C ALA A 205 17.18 5.73 -25.47
N ARG A 206 15.96 6.11 -25.93
CA ARG A 206 15.59 7.49 -26.24
C ARG A 206 14.55 8.04 -25.24
N ALA A 207 14.51 9.37 -25.14
CA ALA A 207 13.52 10.06 -24.29
C ALA A 207 12.07 9.76 -24.72
N ALA A 208 11.82 9.60 -26.02
CA ALA A 208 10.51 9.24 -26.56
C ALA A 208 10.04 7.86 -26.06
N ASP A 209 10.94 6.89 -25.98
CA ASP A 209 10.62 5.52 -25.52
C ASP A 209 10.31 5.53 -24.02
N ARG A 210 11.06 6.30 -23.23
CA ARG A 210 10.75 6.52 -21.80
C ARG A 210 9.37 7.14 -21.60
N LYS A 211 9.02 8.12 -22.42
CA LYS A 211 7.70 8.79 -22.37
C LYS A 211 6.56 7.84 -22.74
N LYS A 212 6.76 6.94 -23.70
CA LYS A 212 5.79 5.89 -24.04
C LYS A 212 5.63 4.90 -22.89
N LEU A 213 6.74 4.44 -22.31
CA LEU A 213 6.71 3.53 -21.17
C LEU A 213 6.01 4.16 -19.97
N ALA A 214 6.31 5.43 -19.67
CA ALA A 214 5.68 6.20 -18.61
C ALA A 214 4.21 6.57 -18.87
N LYS A 215 3.60 6.18 -20.00
CA LYS A 215 2.13 6.14 -20.12
C LYS A 215 1.56 4.80 -19.66
N LYS A 216 2.29 3.72 -19.94
CA LYS A 216 1.83 2.35 -19.71
C LYS A 216 2.08 1.87 -18.28
N ILE A 217 3.18 2.32 -17.68
CA ILE A 217 3.62 1.94 -16.33
C ILE A 217 3.64 3.17 -15.44
N GLN A 218 2.93 3.11 -14.31
CA GLN A 218 2.87 4.16 -13.30
C GLN A 218 3.22 3.61 -11.92
N MET A 219 3.42 4.52 -10.96
CA MET A 219 3.71 4.18 -9.57
C MET A 219 2.92 5.02 -8.61
N ILE A 220 2.44 4.36 -7.57
CA ILE A 220 1.90 4.99 -6.38
C ILE A 220 2.96 4.80 -5.30
N TYR A 221 3.55 5.92 -4.86
CA TYR A 221 4.62 5.93 -3.88
C TYR A 221 4.10 5.81 -2.45
N GLN A 222 4.98 5.38 -1.55
CA GLN A 222 4.74 5.20 -0.12
C GLN A 222 4.26 6.48 0.56
N ASP A 223 4.94 7.60 0.31
CA ASP A 223 4.57 8.90 0.88
C ASP A 223 3.86 9.78 -0.18
N PRO A 224 2.54 9.95 -0.09
CA PRO A 224 1.82 10.84 -0.98
C PRO A 224 2.26 12.30 -0.87
N TYR A 225 2.81 12.74 0.27
CA TYR A 225 3.31 14.10 0.44
C TYR A 225 4.51 14.37 -0.47
N SER A 226 5.51 13.48 -0.47
CA SER A 226 6.66 13.56 -1.37
C SER A 226 6.27 13.50 -2.85
N SER A 227 5.15 12.83 -3.17
CA SER A 227 4.68 12.68 -4.55
C SER A 227 4.06 13.96 -5.10
N LEU A 228 3.47 14.82 -4.26
CA LEU A 228 2.76 16.03 -4.66
C LEU A 228 3.63 17.26 -4.40
N ASN A 229 3.70 18.17 -5.37
CA ASN A 229 4.43 19.41 -5.15
C ASN A 229 3.55 20.42 -4.38
N PRO A 230 3.91 20.81 -3.15
CA PRO A 230 3.05 21.65 -2.31
C PRO A 230 2.83 23.07 -2.85
N LYS A 231 3.63 23.50 -3.85
CA LYS A 231 3.54 24.83 -4.47
C LYS A 231 2.46 24.94 -5.53
N TYR A 232 1.97 23.82 -6.06
CA TYR A 232 1.00 23.81 -7.15
C TYR A 232 -0.33 23.25 -6.66
N ARG A 233 -1.42 23.72 -7.27
CA ARG A 233 -2.75 23.15 -7.07
C ARG A 233 -2.83 21.76 -7.70
N ILE A 234 -3.82 20.99 -7.28
CA ILE A 234 -4.05 19.65 -7.82
C ILE A 234 -4.32 19.70 -9.32
N GLY A 235 -5.17 20.63 -9.76
CA GLY A 235 -5.48 20.83 -11.18
C GLY A 235 -4.24 21.14 -12.01
N GLU A 236 -3.37 22.04 -11.55
CA GLU A 236 -2.13 22.39 -12.26
C GLU A 236 -1.21 21.17 -12.41
N SER A 237 -1.05 20.40 -11.34
CA SER A 237 -0.23 19.17 -11.34
C SER A 237 -0.80 18.11 -12.31
N PHE A 238 -2.13 18.00 -12.40
CA PHE A 238 -2.80 17.06 -13.31
C PHE A 238 -2.65 17.51 -14.77
N MET A 239 -2.83 18.81 -15.03
CA MET A 239 -2.65 19.41 -16.34
C MET A 239 -1.23 19.20 -16.87
N GLU A 240 -0.20 19.45 -16.05
CA GLU A 240 1.20 19.23 -16.43
C GLU A 240 1.43 17.82 -16.95
N ILE A 241 0.96 16.79 -16.24
CA ILE A 241 1.11 15.39 -16.64
C ILE A 241 0.41 15.13 -17.97
N MET A 242 -0.84 15.58 -18.11
CA MET A 242 -1.59 15.40 -19.35
C MET A 242 -0.95 16.12 -20.53
N HIS A 243 -0.38 17.32 -20.34
CA HIS A 243 0.41 18.01 -21.36
C HIS A 243 1.68 17.25 -21.70
N CYS A 244 2.46 16.88 -20.68
CA CYS A 244 3.70 16.14 -20.83
C CYS A 244 3.47 14.85 -21.59
N HIS A 245 2.35 14.16 -21.40
CA HIS A 245 2.02 12.91 -22.07
C HIS A 245 1.15 13.09 -23.33
N GLY A 246 0.66 14.29 -23.63
CA GLY A 246 -0.22 14.53 -24.79
C GLY A 246 -1.57 13.80 -24.65
N ILE A 247 -2.12 13.79 -23.44
CA ILE A 247 -3.47 13.30 -23.13
C ILE A 247 -4.46 14.42 -23.45
N HIS A 248 -5.49 14.09 -24.24
CA HIS A 248 -6.44 15.03 -24.85
C HIS A 248 -5.78 16.16 -25.68
N LYS A 249 -6.58 16.94 -26.43
CA LYS A 249 -6.06 18.03 -27.27
C LYS A 249 -6.25 19.38 -26.59
N LYS A 250 -7.42 19.62 -26.00
CA LYS A 250 -7.80 20.90 -25.39
C LYS A 250 -7.70 20.86 -23.88
N ASP A 251 -7.44 22.01 -23.27
CA ASP A 251 -7.35 22.13 -21.80
C ASP A 251 -8.69 21.88 -21.11
N SER A 252 -9.79 22.24 -21.77
CA SER A 252 -11.13 21.91 -21.28
C SER A 252 -11.37 20.41 -21.17
N GLU A 253 -10.88 19.62 -22.15
CA GLU A 253 -10.98 18.16 -22.13
C GLU A 253 -10.14 17.56 -21.00
N ARG A 254 -8.92 18.06 -20.83
CA ARG A 254 -8.01 17.66 -19.73
C ARG A 254 -8.62 17.94 -18.37
N MET A 255 -9.19 19.13 -18.19
CA MET A 255 -9.85 19.51 -16.94
C MET A 255 -11.02 18.59 -16.61
N ILE A 256 -11.89 18.31 -17.58
CA ILE A 256 -13.03 17.39 -17.40
C ILE A 256 -12.54 15.99 -17.03
N HIS A 257 -11.53 15.46 -17.74
CA HIS A 257 -10.95 14.14 -17.45
C HIS A 257 -10.36 14.06 -16.03
N GLY A 258 -9.55 15.06 -15.66
CA GLY A 258 -8.94 15.09 -14.33
C GLY A 258 -9.97 15.26 -13.20
N GLN A 259 -11.03 16.06 -13.40
CA GLN A 259 -12.13 16.19 -12.45
C GLN A 259 -12.96 14.90 -12.34
N ALA A 260 -13.19 14.20 -13.46
CA ALA A 260 -13.84 12.89 -13.45
C ALA A 260 -13.02 11.87 -12.63
N LEU A 261 -11.69 11.88 -12.75
CA LEU A 261 -10.83 11.04 -11.94
C LEU A 261 -10.82 11.42 -10.45
N LEU A 262 -10.93 12.71 -10.12
CA LEU A 262 -11.12 13.14 -8.72
C LEU A 262 -12.41 12.57 -8.13
N LEU A 263 -13.52 12.69 -8.86
CA LEU A 263 -14.80 12.09 -8.46
C LEU A 263 -14.68 10.57 -8.32
N LYS A 264 -13.99 9.92 -9.26
CA LYS A 264 -13.76 8.47 -9.25
C LYS A 264 -13.05 7.99 -7.98
N VAL A 265 -12.07 8.75 -7.50
CA VAL A 265 -11.36 8.43 -6.26
C VAL A 265 -12.07 8.94 -5.00
N GLY A 266 -13.31 9.43 -5.12
CA GLY A 266 -14.14 9.88 -4.01
C GLY A 266 -13.83 11.29 -3.51
N LEU A 267 -13.32 12.17 -4.38
CA LEU A 267 -13.07 13.58 -4.09
C LEU A 267 -13.98 14.49 -4.92
N ASP A 268 -14.48 15.56 -4.30
CA ASP A 268 -15.28 16.57 -4.99
C ASP A 268 -14.47 17.30 -6.07
N ALA A 269 -15.12 17.74 -7.15
CA ALA A 269 -14.48 18.49 -8.24
C ALA A 269 -13.80 19.79 -7.75
N ALA A 270 -14.25 20.38 -6.64
CA ALA A 270 -13.61 21.53 -6.00
C ALA A 270 -12.17 21.23 -5.53
N ALA A 271 -11.80 19.95 -5.35
CA ALA A 271 -10.42 19.54 -5.06
C ALA A 271 -9.44 20.01 -6.14
N TRP A 272 -9.89 20.21 -7.39
CA TRP A 272 -9.11 20.76 -8.49
C TRP A 272 -8.38 22.06 -8.14
N ASN A 273 -9.03 22.94 -7.37
CA ASN A 273 -8.53 24.28 -7.06
C ASN A 273 -7.76 24.37 -5.75
N LYS A 274 -7.60 23.25 -5.03
CA LYS A 274 -6.93 23.20 -3.73
C LYS A 274 -5.46 22.81 -3.87
N TYR A 275 -4.68 23.09 -2.84
CA TYR A 275 -3.30 22.67 -2.68
C TYR A 275 -3.21 21.37 -1.87
N PRO A 276 -2.13 20.57 -2.03
CA PRO A 276 -1.94 19.32 -1.31
C PRO A 276 -2.08 19.42 0.22
N HIS A 277 -1.63 20.51 0.83
CA HIS A 277 -1.67 20.69 2.28
C HIS A 277 -3.09 20.82 2.85
N GLU A 278 -4.08 21.14 2.02
CA GLU A 278 -5.49 21.28 2.41
C GLU A 278 -6.23 19.93 2.52
N PHE A 279 -5.55 18.82 2.22
CA PHE A 279 -6.11 17.46 2.23
C PHE A 279 -5.55 16.62 3.38
N SER A 280 -6.35 15.68 3.87
CA SER A 280 -5.90 14.63 4.79
C SER A 280 -4.95 13.62 4.11
N GLY A 281 -4.23 12.80 4.87
CA GLY A 281 -3.35 11.75 4.31
C GLY A 281 -4.07 10.82 3.34
N GLY A 282 -5.24 10.31 3.71
CA GLY A 282 -6.07 9.48 2.83
C GLY A 282 -6.56 10.19 1.57
N GLN A 283 -6.94 11.47 1.67
CA GLN A 283 -7.32 12.26 0.50
C GLN A 283 -6.13 12.49 -0.43
N ARG A 284 -4.93 12.74 0.11
CA ARG A 284 -3.71 12.85 -0.69
C ARG A 284 -3.37 11.53 -1.39
N GLN A 285 -3.60 10.40 -0.73
CA GLN A 285 -3.42 9.08 -1.36
C GLN A 285 -4.39 8.87 -2.52
N ARG A 286 -5.67 9.25 -2.36
CA ARG A 286 -6.66 9.26 -3.44
C ARG A 286 -6.21 10.14 -4.62
N ILE A 287 -5.67 11.33 -4.34
CA ILE A 287 -5.09 12.21 -5.37
C ILE A 287 -3.92 11.54 -6.09
N ALA A 288 -3.02 10.88 -5.35
CA ALA A 288 -1.89 10.16 -5.94
C ALA A 288 -2.35 9.01 -6.86
N ILE A 289 -3.40 8.29 -6.48
CA ILE A 289 -4.05 7.27 -7.33
C ILE A 289 -4.65 7.91 -8.58
N ALA A 290 -5.48 8.96 -8.44
CA ALA A 290 -6.07 9.66 -9.57
C ALA A 290 -5.01 10.17 -10.55
N ARG A 291 -3.89 10.70 -10.01
CA ARG A 291 -2.76 11.17 -10.79
C ARG A 291 -2.13 10.06 -11.65
N ALA A 292 -1.96 8.85 -11.10
CA ALA A 292 -1.45 7.71 -11.86
C ALA A 292 -2.42 7.30 -12.99
N LEU A 293 -3.72 7.46 -12.78
CA LEU A 293 -4.76 7.10 -13.76
C LEU A 293 -4.89 8.10 -14.92
N LEU A 294 -4.36 9.33 -14.80
CA LEU A 294 -4.46 10.36 -15.83
C LEU A 294 -3.98 9.91 -17.22
N VAL A 295 -3.01 8.99 -17.25
CA VAL A 295 -2.39 8.48 -18.48
C VAL A 295 -2.94 7.12 -18.94
N GLU A 296 -3.99 6.62 -18.28
CA GLU A 296 -4.64 5.33 -18.58
C GLU A 296 -3.63 4.16 -18.61
N PRO A 297 -2.93 3.89 -17.49
CA PRO A 297 -1.88 2.89 -17.46
C PRO A 297 -2.42 1.46 -17.52
N GLU A 298 -1.61 0.53 -18.03
CA GLU A 298 -1.92 -0.90 -18.01
C GLU A 298 -1.35 -1.57 -16.74
N PHE A 299 -0.28 -1.01 -16.17
CA PHE A 299 0.44 -1.56 -15.03
C PHE A 299 0.78 -0.47 -14.01
N ILE A 300 0.51 -0.73 -12.73
CA ILE A 300 0.83 0.18 -11.64
C ILE A 300 1.64 -0.56 -10.57
N VAL A 301 2.77 0.03 -10.18
CA VAL A 301 3.54 -0.39 -9.00
C VAL A 301 3.02 0.35 -7.78
N CYS A 302 2.44 -0.36 -6.83
CA CYS A 302 2.02 0.19 -5.54
C CYS A 302 3.14 -0.09 -4.52
N ASP A 303 3.99 0.90 -4.23
CA ASP A 303 5.12 0.76 -3.29
C ASP A 303 4.70 1.27 -1.93
N GLU A 304 4.26 0.36 -1.06
CA GLU A 304 3.74 0.67 0.28
C GLU A 304 2.61 1.71 0.28
N ALA A 305 1.73 1.65 -0.73
CA ALA A 305 0.69 2.63 -0.99
C ALA A 305 -0.37 2.78 0.13
N VAL A 306 -0.31 1.98 1.19
CA VAL A 306 -1.26 2.02 2.31
C VAL A 306 -0.60 1.90 3.70
N SER A 307 0.73 1.92 3.81
CA SER A 307 1.41 1.60 5.07
C SER A 307 1.36 2.72 6.12
N ALA A 308 1.17 3.96 5.71
CA ALA A 308 1.12 5.14 6.60
C ALA A 308 -0.32 5.65 6.86
N LEU A 309 -1.33 4.82 6.60
CA LEU A 309 -2.74 5.17 6.72
C LEU A 309 -3.38 4.41 7.88
N ASP A 310 -4.32 5.06 8.58
CA ASP A 310 -5.13 4.41 9.60
C ASP A 310 -5.98 3.28 8.98
N VAL A 311 -6.33 2.29 9.80
CA VAL A 311 -7.02 1.06 9.37
C VAL A 311 -8.29 1.37 8.56
N SER A 312 -9.02 2.44 8.92
CA SER A 312 -10.25 2.80 8.23
C SER A 312 -10.00 3.35 6.82
N VAL A 313 -9.01 4.22 6.68
CA VAL A 313 -8.61 4.78 5.38
C VAL A 313 -7.93 3.73 4.52
N GLN A 314 -7.08 2.88 5.11
CA GLN A 314 -6.45 1.74 4.44
C GLN A 314 -7.51 0.86 3.76
N ALA A 315 -8.56 0.44 4.49
CA ALA A 315 -9.65 -0.36 3.93
C ALA A 315 -10.33 0.33 2.73
N GLN A 316 -10.59 1.65 2.85
CA GLN A 316 -11.18 2.43 1.76
C GLN A 316 -10.28 2.50 0.53
N ILE A 317 -8.96 2.66 0.72
CA ILE A 317 -8.00 2.72 -0.39
C ILE A 317 -7.88 1.35 -1.07
N LEU A 318 -7.85 0.26 -0.31
CA LEU A 318 -7.80 -1.09 -0.88
C LEU A 318 -9.06 -1.40 -1.70
N ASN A 319 -10.24 -1.02 -1.21
CA ASN A 319 -11.48 -1.13 -1.97
C ASN A 319 -11.44 -0.30 -3.26
N LEU A 320 -10.97 0.95 -3.17
CA LEU A 320 -10.80 1.82 -4.34
C LEU A 320 -9.87 1.19 -5.38
N LEU A 321 -8.74 0.62 -4.96
CA LEU A 321 -7.80 -0.05 -5.87
C LEU A 321 -8.44 -1.27 -6.54
N LYS A 322 -9.22 -2.09 -5.79
CA LYS A 322 -9.97 -3.21 -6.36
C LYS A 322 -11.00 -2.76 -7.40
N GLU A 323 -11.73 -1.68 -7.12
CA GLU A 323 -12.71 -1.10 -8.05
C GLU A 323 -12.05 -0.57 -9.32
N ILE A 324 -10.95 0.17 -9.18
CA ILE A 324 -10.15 0.67 -10.30
C ILE A 324 -9.62 -0.50 -11.12
N GLN A 325 -9.10 -1.56 -10.48
CA GLN A 325 -8.61 -2.75 -11.17
C GLN A 325 -9.68 -3.35 -12.07
N ARG A 326 -10.87 -3.55 -11.51
CA ARG A 326 -12.00 -4.16 -12.20
C ARG A 326 -12.48 -3.32 -13.38
N GLU A 327 -12.54 -2.00 -13.20
CA GLU A 327 -13.07 -1.09 -14.22
C GLU A 327 -12.09 -0.85 -15.36
N PHE A 328 -10.82 -0.61 -15.04
CA PHE A 328 -9.80 -0.22 -16.01
C PHE A 328 -8.93 -1.40 -16.48
N GLY A 329 -9.10 -2.59 -15.89
CA GLY A 329 -8.29 -3.77 -16.21
C GLY A 329 -6.82 -3.64 -15.82
N ILE A 330 -6.53 -2.85 -14.78
CA ILE A 330 -5.16 -2.56 -14.35
C ILE A 330 -4.49 -3.79 -13.75
N THR A 331 -3.21 -3.93 -14.00
CA THR A 331 -2.36 -4.94 -13.36
C THR A 331 -1.54 -4.28 -12.26
N TYR A 332 -1.47 -4.89 -11.08
CA TYR A 332 -0.74 -4.35 -9.94
C TYR A 332 0.47 -5.20 -9.57
N LEU A 333 1.59 -4.53 -9.31
CA LEU A 333 2.65 -5.05 -8.44
C LEU A 333 2.50 -4.37 -7.08
N PHE A 334 2.02 -5.11 -6.09
CA PHE A 334 1.65 -4.57 -4.79
C PHE A 334 2.72 -4.89 -3.74
N ILE A 335 3.60 -3.94 -3.48
CA ILE A 335 4.68 -4.06 -2.49
C ILE A 335 4.17 -3.59 -1.13
N THR A 336 4.28 -4.44 -0.12
CA THR A 336 3.96 -4.09 1.27
C THR A 336 4.70 -5.02 2.23
N HIS A 337 4.78 -4.63 3.49
CA HIS A 337 5.19 -5.50 4.59
C HIS A 337 3.99 -6.07 5.37
N ASP A 338 2.78 -5.57 5.10
CA ASP A 338 1.56 -6.02 5.76
C ASP A 338 0.95 -7.24 5.06
N LEU A 339 0.98 -8.37 5.77
CA LEU A 339 0.44 -9.64 5.31
C LEU A 339 -1.08 -9.63 5.12
N GLN A 340 -1.82 -8.89 5.95
CA GLN A 340 -3.29 -8.84 5.86
C GLN A 340 -3.74 -8.03 4.65
N VAL A 341 -2.99 -6.96 4.34
CA VAL A 341 -3.19 -6.20 3.11
C VAL A 341 -2.96 -7.07 1.88
N VAL A 342 -1.81 -7.77 1.81
CA VAL A 342 -1.51 -8.65 0.66
C VAL A 342 -2.52 -9.76 0.53
N ARG A 343 -2.89 -10.41 1.64
CA ARG A 343 -3.90 -11.47 1.62
C ARG A 343 -5.23 -11.00 1.03
N ASN A 344 -5.60 -9.74 1.28
CA ASN A 344 -6.87 -9.18 0.84
C ASN A 344 -6.89 -8.72 -0.63
N ILE A 345 -5.77 -8.25 -1.19
CA ILE A 345 -5.72 -7.62 -2.52
C ILE A 345 -5.03 -8.47 -3.60
N ALA A 346 -4.10 -9.36 -3.22
CA ALA A 346 -3.27 -10.10 -4.16
C ALA A 346 -3.91 -11.42 -4.61
N ASP A 347 -3.71 -11.78 -5.89
CA ASP A 347 -4.01 -13.12 -6.40
C ASP A 347 -2.89 -14.08 -6.05
N ARG A 348 -1.65 -13.63 -6.31
CA ARG A 348 -0.42 -14.36 -6.03
C ARG A 348 0.51 -13.53 -5.18
N VAL A 349 1.35 -14.20 -4.42
CA VAL A 349 2.28 -13.60 -3.49
C VAL A 349 3.68 -14.08 -3.77
N LEU A 350 4.56 -13.12 -4.01
CA LEU A 350 6.00 -13.27 -4.12
C LEU A 350 6.66 -12.90 -2.78
N VAL A 351 7.36 -13.85 -2.16
CA VAL A 351 8.16 -13.59 -0.95
C VAL A 351 9.61 -13.43 -1.37
N LEU A 352 10.18 -12.24 -1.11
CA LEU A 352 11.58 -11.93 -1.36
C LEU A 352 12.42 -12.03 -0.10
N ASN A 353 13.55 -12.71 -0.20
CA ASN A 353 14.55 -12.83 0.85
C ASN A 353 15.94 -12.52 0.29
N LYS A 354 16.61 -11.49 0.82
CA LYS A 354 17.98 -11.08 0.44
C LYS A 354 18.19 -10.99 -1.08
N GLY A 355 17.22 -10.43 -1.80
CA GLY A 355 17.29 -10.22 -3.24
C GLY A 355 16.96 -11.44 -4.10
N ARG A 356 16.46 -12.53 -3.52
CA ARG A 356 16.04 -13.74 -4.22
C ARG A 356 14.57 -14.05 -3.94
N ILE A 357 13.93 -14.76 -4.86
CA ILE A 357 12.61 -15.34 -4.63
C ILE A 357 12.77 -16.48 -3.63
N ALA A 358 12.12 -16.36 -2.46
CA ALA A 358 12.00 -17.45 -1.50
C ALA A 358 10.81 -18.36 -1.86
N GLU A 359 9.67 -17.75 -2.19
CA GLU A 359 8.45 -18.49 -2.56
C GLU A 359 7.55 -17.62 -3.45
N LEU A 360 6.83 -18.26 -4.38
CA LEU A 360 5.85 -17.62 -5.25
C LEU A 360 4.65 -18.56 -5.45
N LYS A 361 3.50 -18.20 -4.89
CA LYS A 361 2.28 -19.04 -4.90
C LYS A 361 1.02 -18.19 -4.98
N GLU A 362 -0.10 -18.84 -5.30
CA GLU A 362 -1.44 -18.27 -5.05
C GLU A 362 -1.58 -17.86 -3.59
N THR A 363 -2.23 -16.73 -3.32
CA THR A 363 -2.35 -16.12 -2.00
C THR A 363 -2.85 -17.11 -0.95
N GLU A 364 -4.02 -17.70 -1.16
CA GLU A 364 -4.59 -18.63 -0.16
C GLU A 364 -3.75 -19.91 0.02
N ALA A 365 -3.04 -20.36 -1.02
CA ALA A 365 -2.12 -21.50 -0.90
C ALA A 365 -0.90 -21.14 -0.04
N LEU A 366 -0.32 -19.96 -0.25
CA LEU A 366 0.84 -19.48 0.52
C LEU A 366 0.51 -19.31 2.01
N PHE A 367 -0.65 -18.76 2.34
CA PHE A 367 -1.07 -18.55 3.74
C PHE A 367 -1.49 -19.85 4.44
N LYS A 368 -2.00 -20.83 3.70
CA LYS A 368 -2.45 -22.11 4.27
C LYS A 368 -1.30 -23.10 4.46
N ASP A 369 -0.42 -23.21 3.47
CA ASP A 369 0.67 -24.19 3.45
C ASP A 369 1.93 -23.59 2.78
N PRO A 370 2.66 -22.71 3.51
CA PRO A 370 3.95 -22.21 3.05
C PRO A 370 4.96 -23.36 3.03
N GLU A 371 5.82 -23.44 2.01
CA GLU A 371 6.86 -24.47 1.91
C GLU A 371 8.19 -23.98 2.46
N ASP A 372 8.57 -22.75 2.10
CA ASP A 372 9.87 -22.18 2.41
C ASP A 372 10.00 -21.83 3.90
N ALA A 373 11.19 -22.07 4.47
CA ALA A 373 11.44 -21.86 5.89
C ALA A 373 11.38 -20.37 6.28
N TYR A 374 11.81 -19.47 5.39
CA TYR A 374 11.70 -18.03 5.62
C TYR A 374 10.24 -17.58 5.53
N THR A 375 9.47 -18.05 4.54
CA THR A 375 8.02 -17.77 4.47
C THR A 375 7.30 -18.24 5.75
N LYS A 376 7.58 -19.46 6.22
CA LYS A 376 7.03 -19.98 7.49
C LYS A 376 7.34 -19.06 8.67
N SER A 377 8.61 -18.63 8.79
CA SER A 377 9.03 -17.72 9.85
C SER A 377 8.33 -16.36 9.76
N LEU A 378 8.18 -15.82 8.55
CA LEU A 378 7.53 -14.53 8.30
C LEU A 378 6.04 -14.57 8.69
N LEU A 379 5.32 -15.63 8.28
CA LEU A 379 3.92 -15.83 8.63
C LEU A 379 3.70 -16.11 10.13
N ALA A 380 4.61 -16.89 10.75
CA ALA A 380 4.54 -17.17 12.17
C ALA A 380 4.76 -15.91 13.02
N ALA A 381 5.71 -15.05 12.63
CA ALA A 381 5.95 -13.77 13.31
C ALA A 381 4.71 -12.88 13.35
N TYR A 382 3.81 -13.00 12.37
CA TYR A 382 2.58 -12.23 12.29
C TYR A 382 1.39 -12.88 12.98
N THR A 383 1.34 -14.22 13.05
CA THR A 383 0.24 -14.94 13.71
C THR A 383 0.29 -14.82 15.23
N HIS A 384 1.45 -14.42 15.78
CA HIS A 384 1.66 -14.16 17.21
C HIS A 384 1.59 -12.67 17.60
N LEU A 385 1.27 -11.79 16.64
CA LEU A 385 0.91 -10.38 16.82
C LEU A 385 -0.62 -10.25 16.69
#